data_AF-Q9ZBE0-F1
#
_entry.id   AF-Q9ZBE0-F1
#
_cell.length_a   1.000
_cell.length_b   1.000
_cell.length_c   1.000
_cell.angle_alpha   90.00
_cell.angle_beta   90.00
_cell.angle_gamma   90.00
#
_symmetry.space_group_name_H-M   'P 1'
#
loop_
_entity.id
_entity.type
_entity.pdbx_description
1 polymer ?
#
loop_
_entity_poly.entity_id
_entity_poly.type
_entity_poly.pdbx_seq_one_letter_code
_entity_poly.pdbx_strand_id
1 'polypeptide(L)' 'MAQEQTRRGGGGDDDEFTSSTSVGQERREKLTEETDDLLDEIDDVLEENAEDFVRAYVQKGGQ' A
#
# COMPACT_ATOMS: atom_id res chain seq x y z
N MET A 1 38.90 42.81 -11.63
CA MET A 1 38.22 42.21 -12.79
C MET A 1 37.28 41.14 -12.26
N ALA A 2 36.01 41.24 -12.63
CA ALA A 2 34.90 40.46 -12.12
C ALA A 2 35.06 38.97 -12.46
N GLN A 3 34.94 38.12 -11.45
CA GLN A 3 34.46 36.75 -11.64
C GLN A 3 33.30 36.57 -10.67
N GLU A 4 32.14 37.00 -11.13
CA GLU A 4 30.83 36.64 -10.60
C GLU A 4 30.67 35.12 -10.72
N GLN A 5 31.30 34.37 -9.81
CA GLN A 5 30.96 32.97 -9.57
C GLN A 5 29.84 32.90 -8.53
N THR A 6 28.76 33.66 -8.75
CA THR A 6 27.54 33.60 -7.91
C THR A 6 26.37 33.04 -8.71
N ARG A 7 26.60 32.09 -9.61
CA ARG A 7 25.52 31.39 -10.33
C ARG A 7 25.86 29.93 -10.55
N ARG A 8 25.95 29.19 -9.45
CA ARG A 8 25.53 27.79 -9.48
C ARG A 8 24.64 27.51 -8.28
N GLY A 9 23.58 28.30 -8.17
CA GLY A 9 22.33 27.81 -7.61
C GLY A 9 21.80 26.75 -8.58
N GLY A 10 22.32 25.52 -8.47
CA GLY A 10 21.69 24.34 -9.03
C GLY A 10 20.67 23.85 -8.01
N GLY A 11 19.58 24.61 -7.85
CA GLY A 11 18.46 24.26 -6.97
C GLY A 11 17.22 23.93 -7.77
N GLY A 12 17.39 23.27 -8.92
CA GLY A 12 16.29 22.87 -9.81
C GLY A 12 16.08 21.35 -9.89
N ASP A 13 17.13 20.56 -9.67
CA ASP A 13 17.06 19.09 -9.75
C ASP A 13 16.62 18.44 -8.42
N ASP A 14 16.90 19.08 -7.27
CA ASP A 14 16.52 18.55 -5.94
C ASP A 14 15.00 18.56 -5.72
N ASP A 15 14.28 19.56 -6.26
CA ASP A 15 12.82 19.67 -6.17
C ASP A 15 12.10 18.57 -6.97
N GLU A 16 12.61 18.22 -8.15
CA GLU A 16 12.05 17.10 -8.93
C GLU A 16 12.29 15.77 -8.21
N PHE A 17 13.51 15.54 -7.71
CA PHE A 17 13.84 14.32 -6.98
C PHE A 17 12.98 14.16 -5.71
N THR A 18 12.87 15.20 -4.87
CA THR A 18 12.05 15.14 -3.65
C THR A 18 10.57 14.90 -3.97
N SER A 19 10.03 15.54 -5.01
CA SER A 19 8.65 15.31 -5.45
C SER A 19 8.41 13.88 -5.95
N SER A 20 9.38 13.29 -6.66
CA SER A 20 9.28 11.91 -7.13
C SER A 20 9.30 10.92 -5.94
N THR A 21 10.10 11.22 -4.92
CA THR A 21 10.16 10.41 -3.70
C THR A 21 8.89 10.51 -2.86
N SER A 22 8.26 11.69 -2.78
CA SER A 22 7.01 11.88 -2.02
C SER A 22 5.86 11.15 -2.70
N VAL A 23 5.71 11.27 -4.02
CA VAL A 23 4.71 10.52 -4.80
C VAL A 23 4.92 9.01 -4.65
N GLY A 24 6.17 8.56 -4.67
CA GLY A 24 6.52 7.16 -4.41
C GLY A 24 6.16 6.69 -3.00
N GLN A 25 6.28 7.57 -2.00
CA GLN A 25 5.88 7.29 -0.62
C GLN A 25 4.36 7.21 -0.48
N GLU A 26 3.62 8.21 -0.95
CA GLU A 26 2.14 8.22 -0.92
C GLU A 26 1.55 6.98 -1.61
N ARG A 27 2.15 6.57 -2.74
CA ARG A 27 1.73 5.34 -3.44
C ARG A 27 1.96 4.10 -2.58
N ARG A 28 3.07 4.00 -1.86
CA ARG A 28 3.33 2.87 -0.96
C ARG A 28 2.37 2.84 0.22
N GLU A 29 2.09 3.99 0.82
CA GLU A 29 1.14 4.11 1.93
C GLU A 29 -0.26 3.65 1.51
N LYS A 30 -0.74 4.09 0.33
CA LYS A 30 -2.01 3.62 -0.23
C LYS A 30 -2.03 2.12 -0.51
N LEU A 31 -0.95 1.57 -1.07
CA LEU A 31 -0.86 0.12 -1.32
C LEU A 31 -0.87 -0.67 -0.01
N THR A 32 -0.25 -0.16 1.06
CA THR A 32 -0.32 -0.79 2.38
C THR A 32 -1.74 -0.76 2.91
N GLU A 33 -2.43 0.39 2.88
CA GLU A 33 -3.82 0.53 3.31
C GLU A 33 -4.75 -0.41 2.52
N GLU A 34 -4.65 -0.41 1.18
CA GLU A 34 -5.41 -1.34 0.31
C GLU A 34 -5.09 -2.81 0.61
N THR A 35 -3.87 -3.13 1.04
CA THR A 35 -3.48 -4.49 1.40
C THR A 35 -4.06 -4.88 2.76
N ASP A 36 -4.02 -3.99 3.73
CA ASP A 36 -4.60 -4.22 5.06
C ASP A 36 -6.12 -4.44 4.95
N ASP A 37 -6.83 -3.58 4.20
CA ASP A 37 -8.26 -3.74 3.92
C ASP A 37 -8.57 -5.08 3.23
N LEU A 38 -7.72 -5.50 2.27
CA LEU A 38 -7.86 -6.79 1.59
C LEU A 38 -7.62 -7.98 2.54
N LEU A 39 -6.70 -7.85 3.49
CA LEU A 39 -6.45 -8.90 4.48
C LEU A 39 -7.64 -9.08 5.43
N ASP A 40 -8.25 -7.97 5.86
CA ASP A 40 -9.48 -8.00 6.65
C ASP A 40 -10.63 -8.66 5.88
N GLU A 41 -10.80 -8.35 4.59
CA GLU A 41 -11.79 -9.01 3.72
C GLU A 41 -11.54 -10.53 3.60
N ILE A 42 -10.27 -10.94 3.49
CA ILE A 42 -9.91 -12.37 3.44
C ILE A 42 -10.31 -13.07 4.74
N ASP A 43 -10.07 -12.46 5.90
CA ASP A 43 -10.44 -13.04 7.18
C ASP A 43 -11.98 -13.21 7.31
N ASP A 44 -12.76 -12.21 6.89
CA ASP A 44 -14.23 -12.29 6.86
C ASP A 44 -14.73 -13.44 5.95
N VAL A 45 -14.16 -13.56 4.74
CA VAL A 45 -14.52 -14.64 3.80
C VAL A 45 -14.13 -16.01 4.35
N LEU A 46 -12.99 -16.13 5.05
CA LEU A 46 -12.57 -17.38 5.68
C LEU A 46 -13.51 -17.76 6.83
N GLU A 47 -13.98 -16.80 7.62
CA GLU A 47 -14.98 -17.04 8.66
C GLU A 47 -16.30 -17.54 8.05
N GLU A 48 -16.86 -16.82 7.07
CA GLU A 48 -18.10 -17.24 6.38
C GLU A 48 -17.97 -18.64 5.78
N ASN A 49 -16.86 -18.90 5.08
CA ASN A 49 -16.62 -20.21 4.46
C ASN A 49 -16.48 -21.33 5.49
N ALA A 50 -15.81 -21.06 6.61
CA ALA A 50 -15.66 -22.02 7.70
C ALA A 50 -17.00 -22.32 8.37
N GLU A 51 -17.85 -21.31 8.59
CA GLU A 51 -19.19 -21.50 9.11
C GLU A 51 -20.03 -22.39 8.19
N ASP A 52 -20.02 -22.14 6.89
CA ASP A 52 -20.73 -22.93 5.91
C ASP A 52 -20.22 -24.37 5.83
N PHE A 53 -18.90 -24.55 5.90
CA PHE A 53 -18.29 -25.87 5.98
C PHE A 53 -18.81 -26.65 7.21
N VAL A 54 -18.83 -26.01 8.38
CA VAL A 54 -19.32 -26.64 9.63
C VAL A 54 -20.81 -26.95 9.53
N ARG A 55 -21.64 -26.03 9.02
CA ARG A 55 -23.07 -26.26 8.79
C ARG A 55 -23.31 -27.46 7.89
N ALA A 56 -22.60 -27.51 6.75
CA ALA A 56 -22.72 -28.60 5.79
C ALA A 56 -22.23 -29.93 6.35
N TYR A 57 -21.13 -29.94 7.11
CA TYR A 57 -20.59 -31.12 7.75
C TYR A 57 -21.57 -31.71 8.78
N VAL A 58 -22.16 -30.86 9.64
CA VAL A 58 -23.18 -31.27 10.61
C VAL A 58 -24.43 -31.79 9.90
N GLN A 59 -24.89 -31.12 8.83
CA GLN A 59 -26.06 -31.56 8.07
C GLN A 59 -25.84 -32.93 7.38
N LYS A 60 -24.62 -33.22 6.93
CA LYS A 60 -24.25 -34.51 6.33
C LYS A 60 -23.98 -35.62 7.34
N GLY A 61 -24.11 -35.34 8.64
CA GLY A 61 -23.88 -36.33 9.69
C GLY A 61 -22.40 -36.62 9.96
N GLY A 62 -21.51 -35.68 9.63
CA GLY A 62 -20.11 -35.70 10.06
C GLY A 62 -19.22 -36.80 9.45
N GLN A 63 -19.61 -37.38 8.32
CA GLN A 63 -18.89 -38.46 7.64
C GLN A 63 -18.25 -38.00 6.33
#